data_AF-A0A202B2H8-F1
#
_entry.id   AF-A0A202B2H8-F1
#
_cell.length_a   1.000
_cell.length_b   1.000
_cell.length_c   1.000
_cell.angle_alpha   90.00
_cell.angle_beta   90.00
_cell.angle_gamma   90.00
#
_symmetry.space_group_name_H-M   'P 1'
#
loop_
_entity.id
_entity.type
_entity.pdbx_description
1 polymer ?
#
loop_
_entity_poly.entity_id
_entity_poly.type
_entity_poly.pdbx_seq_one_letter_code
_entity_poly.pdbx_strand_id
1 'polypeptide(L)' 'MISHNTALRDYLETAQRARAMELLPSMKSQPITPEHRRWRDDAWEKRIARELDGEDPINDKAA' A
#
# COMPACT_ATOMS: atom_id res chain seq x y z
N MET A 1 4.01 3.43 49.44
CA MET A 1 4.35 3.01 48.06
C MET A 1 3.33 3.62 47.13
N ILE A 2 3.70 4.67 46.39
CA ILE A 2 2.82 5.26 45.37
C ILE A 2 2.88 4.30 44.17
N SER A 3 1.83 3.50 43.98
CA SER A 3 1.70 2.67 42.78
C SER A 3 1.67 3.61 41.60
N HIS A 4 2.74 3.59 40.79
CA HIS A 4 2.74 4.33 39.54
C HIS A 4 1.69 3.68 38.65
N ASN A 5 0.62 4.40 38.38
CA ASN A 5 -0.42 3.96 37.46
C ASN A 5 0.15 4.05 36.03
N THR A 6 0.92 3.02 35.65
CA THR A 6 1.62 2.94 34.35
C THR A 6 0.63 2.76 33.21
N ALA A 7 -0.52 2.13 33.46
CA ALA A 7 -1.55 1.89 32.44
C ALA A 7 -2.09 3.19 31.82
N LEU A 8 -2.32 4.23 32.63
CA LEU A 8 -2.75 5.53 32.12
C LEU A 8 -1.65 6.24 31.31
N ARG A 9 -0.38 6.13 31.75
CA ARG A 9 0.75 6.68 31.00
C ARG A 9 0.89 6.00 29.63
N ASP A 10 0.85 4.67 29.61
CA ASP A 10 1.00 3.88 28.39
C ASP A 10 -0.14 4.14 27.40
N TYR A 11 -1.38 4.29 27.90
CA TYR A 11 -2.53 4.69 27.09
C TYR A 11 -2.33 6.07 26.44
N LEU A 12 -1.90 7.07 27.24
CA LEU A 12 -1.68 8.43 26.74
C LEU A 12 -0.55 8.49 25.71
N GLU A 13 0.55 7.77 25.93
CA GLU A 13 1.65 7.68 24.96
C GLU A 13 1.20 7.04 23.65
N THR A 14 0.41 5.98 23.73
CA THR A 14 -0.12 5.28 22.55
C THR A 14 -1.08 6.18 21.76
N ALA A 15 -1.99 6.87 22.45
CA ALA A 15 -2.91 7.83 21.82
C ALA A 15 -2.17 9.00 21.16
N GLN A 16 -1.12 9.51 21.80
CA GLN A 16 -0.30 10.60 21.25
C GLN A 16 0.46 10.16 19.99
N ARG A 17 1.00 8.94 19.97
CA ARG A 17 1.68 8.37 18.79
C ARG A 17 0.72 8.13 17.64
N ALA A 18 -0.47 7.60 17.90
CA ALA A 18 -1.50 7.39 16.87
C ALA A 18 -1.91 8.72 16.22
N ARG A 19 -2.15 9.76 17.03
CA ARG A 19 -2.45 11.10 16.53
C ARG A 19 -1.30 11.71 15.73
N ALA A 20 -0.05 11.47 16.14
CA ALA A 20 1.12 11.94 15.41
C ALA A 20 1.22 11.29 14.02
N MET A 21 0.85 10.01 13.89
CA MET A 21 0.79 9.31 12.60
C MET A 21 -0.33 9.83 11.69
N GLU A 22 -1.51 10.16 12.24
CA GLU A 22 -2.60 10.77 11.47
C GLU A 22 -2.27 12.19 10.97
N LEU A 23 -1.45 12.92 11.73
CA LEU A 23 -0.99 14.27 11.39
C LEU A 23 0.16 14.27 10.38
N LEU A 24 0.72 13.11 10.02
CA LEU A 24 1.70 13.04 8.96
C LEU A 24 1.05 13.50 7.66
N PRO A 25 1.64 14.48 6.94
CA PRO A 25 1.14 14.88 5.65
C PRO A 25 1.05 13.64 4.75
N SER A 26 -0.18 13.31 4.34
CA SER A 26 -0.40 12.29 3.32
C SER A 26 0.36 12.76 2.08
N MET A 27 1.49 12.12 1.80
CA MET A 27 2.23 12.38 0.58
C MET A 27 1.36 11.90 -0.57
N LYS A 28 0.62 12.85 -1.17
CA LYS A 28 -0.12 12.59 -2.40
C LYS A 28 0.90 12.12 -3.43
N SER A 29 0.64 10.96 -4.03
CA SER A 29 1.43 10.50 -5.15
C SER A 29 1.39 11.54 -6.27
N GLN A 30 2.48 11.64 -7.02
CA GLN A 30 2.52 12.54 -8.17
C GLN A 30 1.40 12.17 -9.14
N PRO A 31 0.70 13.15 -9.74
CA PRO A 31 -0.33 12.87 -10.71
C PRO A 31 0.27 12.08 -11.88
N ILE A 32 -0.34 10.95 -12.20
CA ILE A 32 0.06 10.08 -13.32
C ILE A 32 -0.05 10.87 -14.62
N THR A 33 1.04 10.93 -15.39
CA THR A 33 1.02 11.54 -16.73
C THR A 33 0.09 10.76 -17.66
N PRO A 34 -0.53 11.41 -18.66
CA PRO A 34 -1.39 10.72 -19.63
C PRO A 34 -0.68 9.57 -20.35
N GLU A 35 0.62 9.73 -20.64
CA GLU A 35 1.44 8.69 -21.26
C GLU A 35 1.64 7.49 -20.35
N HIS A 36 1.93 7.72 -19.07
CA HIS A 36 2.10 6.64 -18.09
C HIS A 36 0.79 5.86 -17.87
N ARG A 37 -0.36 6.55 -17.93
CA ARG A 37 -1.67 5.87 -17.91
C ARG A 37 -1.84 4.94 -19.11
N ARG A 38 -1.55 5.41 -20.32
CA ARG A 38 -1.63 4.59 -21.54
C ARG A 38 -0.73 3.37 -21.46
N TRP A 39 0.52 3.53 -21.05
CA TRP A 39 1.43 2.39 -20.91
C TRP A 39 0.94 1.35 -19.91
N ARG A 40 0.35 1.79 -18.79
CA ARG A 40 -0.22 0.88 -17.80
C ARG A 40 -1.40 0.10 -18.37
N ASP A 41 -2.28 0.80 -19.08
CA ASP A 41 -3.48 0.19 -19.66
C ASP A 41 -3.10 -0.78 -20.81
N ASP A 42 -2.14 -0.40 -21.67
CA ASP A 42 -1.58 -1.28 -22.72
C ASP A 42 -0.90 -2.54 -22.13
N ALA A 43 -0.16 -2.36 -21.03
CA ALA A 43 0.50 -3.48 -20.34
C ALA A 43 -0.52 -4.42 -19.70
N TRP A 44 -1.62 -3.87 -19.17
CA TRP A 44 -2.71 -4.66 -18.62
C TRP A 44 -3.44 -5.45 -19.71
N GLU A 45 -3.76 -4.80 -20.84
CA GLU A 45 -4.42 -5.46 -21.97
C GLU A 45 -3.58 -6.61 -22.54
N LYS A 46 -2.27 -6.40 -22.71
CA LYS A 46 -1.34 -7.45 -23.15
C LYS A 46 -1.28 -8.63 -22.18
N ARG A 47 -1.38 -8.36 -20.87
CA ARG A 47 -1.40 -9.40 -19.85
C ARG A 47 -2.69 -10.23 -19.95
N ILE A 48 -3.84 -9.57 -20.05
CA ILE A 48 -5.13 -10.25 -20.21
C ILE A 48 -5.16 -11.08 -21.49
N ALA A 49 -4.62 -10.55 -22.60
CA ALA A 49 -4.53 -11.28 -23.85
C ALA A 49 -3.70 -12.57 -23.72
N ARG A 50 -2.59 -12.56 -22.97
CA ARG A 50 -1.78 -13.75 -22.69
C ARG A 50 -2.48 -14.75 -21.77
N GLU A 51 -3.16 -14.26 -20.73
CA GLU A 51 -3.96 -15.11 -19.84
C GLU A 51 -5.08 -15.83 -20.61
N LEU A 52 -5.70 -15.17 -21.60
CA LEU A 52 -6.70 -15.77 -22.48
C LEU A 52 -6.12 -16.78 -23.48
N ASP A 53 -4.92 -16.54 -23.97
CA ASP A 53 -4.21 -17.43 -24.91
C ASP A 53 -3.59 -18.65 -24.22
N GLY A 54 -3.58 -18.67 -22.87
CA GLY A 54 -3.01 -19.75 -22.07
C GLY A 54 -1.48 -19.71 -21.98
N GLU A 55 -0.82 -18.75 -22.62
CA GLU A 55 0.62 -18.50 -22.56
C GLU A 55 0.99 -17.58 -21.38
N ASP A 56 0.54 -17.88 -20.16
CA ASP A 56 1.03 -17.15 -18.99
C ASP A 56 2.34 -17.78 -18.47
N PRO A 57 3.51 -17.14 -18.67
CA PRO A 57 4.79 -17.66 -18.19
C PRO A 57 4.91 -17.71 -16.66
N ILE A 58 3.95 -17.12 -15.93
CA ILE A 58 3.84 -17.27 -14.47
C ILE A 58 3.31 -18.67 -14.11
N ASN A 59 2.44 -19.24 -14.93
CA ASN A 59 1.88 -20.58 -14.71
C ASN A 59 2.89 -21.68 -15.03
N ASP A 60 3.74 -21.49 -16.04
CA ASP A 60 4.79 -22.45 -16.42
C ASP A 60 5.92 -22.58 -15.38
N LYS A 61 6.07 -21.61 -14.46
CA LYS A 61 7.08 -21.65 -13.39
C LYS A 61 6.56 -22.22 -12.06
N ALA A 62 5.31 -22.66 -12.02
CA ALA A 62 4.66 -23.24 -10.84
C ALA A 62 4.60 -24.79 -10.86
N ALA A 63 5.24 -25.45 -11.83
CA ALA A 63 5.33 -26.92 -11.96
C ALA A 63 6.76 -27.43 -11.72
#